data_AF-A0A5J4W416-F1
#
_entry.id   AF-A0A5J4W416-F1
#
_cell.length_a   1.000
_cell.length_b   1.000
_cell.length_c   1.000
_cell.angle_alpha   90.00
_cell.angle_beta   90.00
_cell.angle_gamma   90.00
#
_symmetry.space_group_name_H-M   'P 1'
#
loop_
_entity.id
_entity.type
_entity.pdbx_description
1 polymer ?
#
loop_
_entity_poly.entity_id
_entity_poly.type
_entity_poly.pdbx_seq_one_letter_code
_entity_poly.pdbx_strand_id
1 'polypeptide(L)'
;MNSDRQVLDENHLKVIRLLGKGGFGRVYQVFNEKFEVIAAKVMKEEDFEYGEWQTGIKLTKNVQNPFVLKYFNANMNGEYVVILTEYANLGV
;
A
#
# COMPACT_ATOMS: atom_id res chain seq x y z
N MET A 1 2.90 9.56 -14.12
CA MET A 1 1.90 8.51 -14.44
C MET A 1 2.60 7.22 -14.86
N ASN A 2 3.75 7.31 -15.54
CA ASN A 2 4.59 6.14 -15.87
C ASN A 2 5.43 5.59 -14.70
N SER A 3 5.84 6.43 -13.73
CA SER A 3 6.66 6.00 -12.59
C SER A 3 5.97 4.96 -11.71
N ASP A 4 4.73 5.21 -11.27
CA ASP A 4 4.05 4.32 -10.31
C ASP A 4 3.74 2.94 -10.90
N ARG A 5 3.36 2.87 -12.18
CA ARG A 5 3.10 1.57 -12.82
C ARG A 5 4.37 0.75 -12.89
N GLN A 6 5.48 1.37 -13.26
CA GLN A 6 6.78 0.71 -13.26
C GLN A 6 7.16 0.22 -11.85
N VAL A 7 7.01 1.07 -10.82
CA VAL A 7 7.26 0.69 -9.42
C VAL A 7 6.36 -0.48 -9.00
N LEU A 8 5.09 -0.48 -9.37
CA LEU A 8 4.16 -1.58 -9.06
C LEU A 8 4.53 -2.87 -9.80
N ASP A 9 4.90 -2.78 -11.08
CA ASP A 9 5.34 -3.92 -11.88
C ASP A 9 6.64 -4.54 -11.34
N GLU A 10 7.62 -3.72 -10.93
CA GLU A 10 8.85 -4.14 -10.25
C GLU A 10 8.58 -4.86 -8.92
N ASN A 11 7.43 -4.57 -8.28
CA ASN A 11 6.95 -5.24 -7.08
C ASN A 11 6.04 -6.45 -7.37
N HIS A 12 5.93 -6.86 -8.64
CA HIS A 12 5.04 -7.94 -9.10
C HIS A 12 3.56 -7.70 -8.79
N LEU A 13 3.10 -6.44 -8.88
CA LEU A 13 1.73 -6.02 -8.61
C LEU A 13 1.05 -5.60 -9.90
N LYS A 14 0.10 -6.41 -10.37
CA LYS A 14 -0.65 -6.11 -11.60
C LYS A 14 -1.74 -5.08 -11.29
N VAL A 15 -1.65 -3.90 -11.90
CA VAL A 15 -2.60 -2.80 -11.65
C VAL A 15 -3.98 -3.13 -12.25
N ILE A 16 -5.03 -3.04 -11.43
CA ILE A 16 -6.43 -3.14 -11.86
C ILE A 16 -6.97 -1.74 -12.13
N ARG A 17 -6.90 -0.83 -11.15
CA ARG A 17 -7.32 0.58 -11.28
C ARG A 17 -6.72 1.47 -10.22
N LEU A 18 -6.71 2.78 -10.46
CA LEU A 18 -6.44 3.78 -9.43
C LEU A 18 -7.68 3.89 -8.51
N LEU A 19 -7.48 3.81 -7.20
CA LEU A 19 -8.52 4.01 -6.18
C LEU A 19 -8.58 5.45 -5.70
N GLY A 20 -7.44 6.13 -5.62
CA GLY A 20 -7.40 7.52 -5.19
C GLY A 20 -6.02 8.15 -5.27
N LYS A 21 -6.00 9.48 -5.23
CA LYS A 21 -4.79 10.31 -5.18
C LYS A 21 -4.92 11.27 -4.01
N GLY A 22 -4.05 11.12 -3.01
CA GLY A 22 -3.95 12.03 -1.87
C GLY A 22 -2.69 12.90 -1.94
N GLY A 23 -2.46 13.72 -0.90
CA GLY A 23 -1.24 14.52 -0.78
C GLY A 23 0.03 13.67 -0.65
N PHE A 24 -0.08 12.49 -0.02
CA PHE A 24 1.02 11.57 0.26
C PHE A 24 1.12 10.42 -0.74
N GLY A 25 0.70 10.61 -1.99
CA GLY A 25 0.81 9.60 -3.04
C GLY A 25 -0.52 9.02 -3.56
N ARG A 26 -0.42 7.89 -4.26
CA ARG A 26 -1.53 7.28 -5.01
C ARG A 26 -1.81 5.87 -4.51
N VAL A 27 -3.09 5.51 -4.47
CA VAL A 27 -3.54 4.18 -4.04
C VAL A 27 -4.15 3.48 -5.24
N TYR A 28 -3.71 2.25 -5.49
CA TYR A 28 -4.15 1.41 -6.59
C TYR A 28 -4.79 0.14 -6.04
N GLN A 29 -5.84 -0.33 -6.73
CA GLN A 29 -6.29 -1.70 -6.62
C GLN A 29 -5.37 -2.54 -7.50
N VAL A 30 -4.77 -3.58 -6.94
CA VAL A 30 -3.81 -4.43 -7.63
C VAL A 30 -4.10 -5.90 -7.37
N PHE A 31 -3.65 -6.75 -8.28
CA PHE A 31 -3.57 -8.18 -8.08
C PHE A 31 -2.15 -8.59 -7.71
N ASN A 32 -2.02 -9.37 -6.65
CA ASN A 32 -0.79 -10.00 -6.18
C ASN A 32 -1.03 -11.51 -6.05
N GLU A 33 -0.07 -12.34 -6.46
CA GLU A 33 -0.26 -13.80 -6.47
C GLU A 33 -0.45 -14.41 -5.06
N LYS A 34 0.12 -13.78 -4.03
CA LYS A 34 0.03 -14.25 -2.64
C LYS A 34 -1.22 -13.76 -1.92
N PHE A 35 -1.67 -12.55 -2.22
CA PHE A 35 -2.75 -11.87 -1.48
C PHE A 35 -4.01 -11.60 -2.31
N GLU A 36 -4.04 -12.05 -3.57
CA GLU A 36 -5.10 -11.79 -4.54
C GLU A 36 -5.33 -10.28 -4.76
N VAL A 37 -6.55 -9.78 -4.57
CA VAL A 37 -6.92 -8.39 -4.81
C VAL A 37 -6.70 -7.55 -3.55
N ILE A 38 -5.76 -6.62 -3.62
CA ILE A 38 -5.35 -5.77 -2.49
C ILE A 38 -5.25 -4.30 -2.90
N ALA A 39 -5.02 -3.43 -1.92
CA ALA A 39 -4.65 -2.05 -2.16
C ALA A 39 -3.13 -1.86 -2.04
N ALA A 40 -2.54 -1.11 -2.97
CA ALA A 40 -1.15 -0.71 -2.96
C ALA A 40 -1.03 0.81 -3.00
N LYS A 41 -0.43 1.40 -1.96
CA LYS A 41 -0.12 2.83 -1.92
C LYS A 41 1.32 3.05 -2.37
N VAL A 42 1.51 3.86 -3.41
CA VAL A 42 2.82 4.31 -3.89
C VAL A 42 3.03 5.74 -3.43
N MET A 43 4.13 5.99 -2.72
CA MET A 43 4.54 7.31 -2.27
C MET A 43 6.06 7.43 -2.30
N LYS A 44 6.58 8.66 -2.23
CA LYS A 44 8.02 8.86 -2.12
C LYS A 44 8.50 8.43 -0.74
N GLU A 45 9.73 7.91 -0.68
CA GLU A 45 10.33 7.51 0.59
C GLU A 45 10.64 8.70 1.50
N GLU A 46 10.96 9.87 0.93
CA GLU A 46 11.19 11.11 1.69
C GLU A 46 9.96 11.57 2.50
N ASP A 47 8.76 11.21 2.03
CA ASP A 47 7.48 11.52 2.69
C ASP A 47 7.05 10.42 3.68
N PHE A 48 7.85 9.36 3.84
CA PHE A 48 7.47 8.18 4.62
C PHE A 48 8.00 8.22 6.05
N GLU A 49 7.08 8.33 7.01
CA GLU A 49 7.40 8.31 8.43
C GLU A 49 7.50 6.88 8.98
N TYR A 50 8.72 6.32 8.95
CA TYR A 50 9.00 4.96 9.42
C TYR A 50 8.57 4.71 10.88
N GLY A 51 8.70 5.72 11.74
CA GLY A 51 8.34 5.62 13.16
C GLY A 51 6.83 5.42 13.38
N GLU A 52 6.00 6.16 12.65
CA GLU A 52 4.55 6.00 12.67
C GLU A 52 4.15 4.63 12.14
N TRP A 53 4.74 4.22 11.01
CA TRP A 53 4.45 2.93 10.39
C TRP A 53 4.78 1.74 11.31
N GLN A 54 5.97 1.73 11.92
CA GLN A 54 6.37 0.71 12.87
C GLN A 54 5.43 0.61 14.06
N THR A 55 5.00 1.76 14.58
CA THR A 55 4.08 1.83 15.72
C THR A 55 2.71 1.29 15.33
N GLY A 56 2.17 1.71 14.18
CA GLY A 56 0.88 1.24 13.66
C GLY A 56 0.85 -0.27 13.40
N ILE A 57 1.93 -0.83 12.82
CA ILE A 57 2.04 -2.28 12.65
C ILE A 57 2.13 -3.00 13.99
N LYS A 58 2.95 -2.52 14.93
CA LYS A 58 3.07 -3.17 16.24
C LYS A 58 1.74 -3.20 17.00
N LEU A 59 0.97 -2.12 16.93
CA LEU A 59 -0.37 -2.03 17.53
C LEU A 59 -1.37 -3.05 16.94
N THR A 60 -1.20 -3.41 15.67
CA THR A 60 -2.14 -4.27 14.93
C THR A 60 -1.67 -5.72 14.76
N LYS A 61 -0.39 -6.01 15.05
CA LYS A 61 0.28 -7.29 14.75
C LYS A 61 -0.42 -8.54 15.35
N ASN A 62 -1.14 -8.39 16.45
CA ASN A 62 -1.85 -9.48 17.13
C ASN A 62 -3.30 -9.13 17.50
N VAL A 63 -3.83 -8.04 16.94
CA VAL A 63 -5.19 -7.57 17.22
C VAL A 63 -5.93 -7.47 15.90
N GLN A 64 -6.89 -8.35 15.67
CA GLN A 64 -7.84 -8.18 14.58
C GLN A 64 -8.90 -7.18 15.01
N ASN A 65 -8.71 -5.92 14.59
CA ASN A 65 -9.71 -4.87 14.75
C ASN A 65 -10.41 -4.65 13.40
N PRO A 66 -11.74 -4.88 13.29
CA PRO A 66 -12.48 -4.72 12.04
C PRO A 66 -12.55 -3.27 11.53
N PHE A 67 -12.15 -2.29 12.34
CA PHE A 67 -12.10 -0.87 11.99
C PHE A 67 -10.69 -0.40 11.59
N VAL A 68 -9.71 -1.30 11.51
CA VAL A 68 -8.33 -0.98 11.14
C VAL A 68 -7.90 -1.87 9.99
N LEU A 69 -7.39 -1.26 8.92
CA LEU A 69 -6.89 -2.01 7.76
C LEU A 69 -5.76 -2.96 8.17
N LYS A 70 -5.84 -4.20 7.69
CA LYS A 70 -4.76 -5.18 7.77
C LYS A 70 -3.62 -4.76 6.84
N TYR A 71 -2.44 -4.57 7.42
CA TYR A 71 -1.19 -4.32 6.71
C TYR A 71 -0.52 -5.66 6.36
N PHE A 72 -0.10 -5.82 5.10
CA PHE A 72 0.60 -7.01 4.64
C PHE A 72 2.11 -6.81 4.58
N ASN A 73 2.55 -5.71 3.96
CA ASN A 73 3.97 -5.42 3.78
C ASN A 73 4.21 -3.94 3.41
N ALA A 74 5.45 -3.48 3.52
CA ALA A 74 5.93 -2.28 2.85
C ALA A 74 7.29 -2.57 2.18
N ASN A 75 7.38 -2.29 0.89
CA ASN A 75 8.63 -2.41 0.12
C ASN A 75 9.20 -1.02 -0.15
N MET A 76 10.51 -0.86 0.05
CA MET A 76 11.23 0.41 -0.08
C MET A 76 12.40 0.20 -1.04
N ASN A 77 12.70 1.18 -1.89
CA ASN A 77 13.80 1.09 -2.86
C ASN A 77 14.72 2.32 -2.89
N GLY A 78 14.63 3.21 -1.89
CA GLY A 78 15.41 4.44 -1.78
C GLY A 78 14.75 5.65 -2.46
N GLU A 79 13.77 5.45 -3.33
CA GLU A 79 13.00 6.52 -3.99
C GLU A 79 11.52 6.46 -3.61
N TYR A 80 10.95 5.26 -3.58
CA TYR A 80 9.55 5.01 -3.30
C TYR A 80 9.34 3.98 -2.20
N VAL A 81 8.19 4.13 -1.55
CA VAL A 81 7.61 3.14 -0.64
C VAL A 81 6.31 2.64 -1.26
N VAL A 82 6.17 1.31 -1.31
CA VAL A 82 4.94 0.61 -1.71
C VAL A 82 4.35 -0.09 -0.49
N ILE A 83 3.23 0.43 0.01
CA ILE A 83 2.52 -0.13 1.18
C ILE A 83 1.38 -1.01 0.69
N LEU A 84 1.35 -2.27 1.14
CA LEU A 84 0.33 -3.26 0.80
C LEU A 84 -0.63 -3.44 1.97
N THR A 85 -1.92 -3.25 1.70
CA THR A 85 -3.00 -3.42 2.69
C THR A 85 -4.15 -4.22 2.10
N GLU A 86 -5.05 -4.71 2.95
CA GLU A 86 -6.33 -5.23 2.48
C GLU A 86 -7.08 -4.16 1.66
N TYR A 87 -7.90 -4.63 0.73
CA TYR A 87 -8.74 -3.76 -0.09
C TYR A 87 -10.10 -3.56 0.58
N ALA A 88 -10.34 -2.34 1.09
CA ALA A 88 -11.66 -1.92 1.54
C ALA A 88 -12.54 -1.57 0.32
N ASN A 89 -13.56 -2.39 0.07
CA ASN A 89 -14.42 -2.31 -1.12
C ASN A 89 -15.68 -1.44 -0.93
N LEU A 90 -15.91 -0.93 0.28
CA LEU A 90 -17.00 0.00 0.58
C LEU A 90 -16.59 1.41 0.12
N GLY A 91 -16.59 1.61 -1.20
CA GLY A 91 -16.37 2.91 -1.82
C GLY A 91 -17.60 3.82 -1.67
N VAL A 92 -17.37 5.14 -1.76
CA VAL A 92 -18.43 6.15 -1.97
C VAL A 92 -18.77 6.25 -3.45
#